data_AF-A0A0S3TE41-F1
#
_entry.id   AF-A0A0S3TE41-F1
#
_cell.length_a   1.000
_cell.length_b   1.000
_cell.length_c   1.000
_cell.angle_alpha   90.00
_cell.angle_beta   90.00
_cell.angle_gamma   90.00
#
_symmetry.space_group_name_H-M   'P 1'
#
loop_
_entity.id
_entity.type
_entity.pdbx_description
1 polymer ?
#
loop_
_entity_poly.entity_id
_entity_poly.type
_entity_poly.pdbx_seq_one_letter_code
_entity_poly.pdbx_strand_id
1 'polypeptide(L)'
;MSLVSTMVDKNVNRSINKMIRLTSSGSVARTNLINELDSAKARLEEILTLKAKVLTENTKIKLAIEDVKCRENEFKPELKAAGLTALEEEYKALLLDKAGETEYLQSLENQVEKLKEIRHVVKCACGEEYNVALNK
;
A
#
# COMPACT_ATOMS: atom_id res chain seq x y z
N MET A 1 75.97 33.02 -46.39
CA MET A 1 75.57 32.72 -45.00
C MET A 1 74.13 32.26 -44.97
N SER A 2 73.83 31.09 -44.45
CA SER A 2 73.83 29.82 -45.20
C SER A 2 72.50 29.14 -44.90
N LEU A 3 71.91 28.46 -45.89
CA LEU A 3 70.72 27.59 -45.79
C LEU A 3 70.73 26.65 -44.56
N VAL A 4 71.93 26.37 -44.04
CA VAL A 4 72.18 25.57 -42.83
C VAL A 4 71.52 26.17 -41.58
N SER A 5 71.58 27.49 -41.37
CA SER A 5 71.01 28.11 -40.16
C SER A 5 69.48 28.01 -40.14
N THR A 6 68.85 28.23 -41.31
CA THR A 6 67.39 28.12 -41.48
C THR A 6 66.89 26.68 -41.39
N MET A 7 67.71 25.69 -41.79
CA MET A 7 67.40 24.27 -41.61
C MET A 7 67.45 23.84 -40.14
N VAL A 8 68.44 24.34 -39.39
CA VAL A 8 68.55 24.08 -37.94
C VAL A 8 67.35 24.66 -37.19
N ASP A 9 66.98 25.92 -37.43
CA ASP A 9 65.84 26.57 -36.77
C ASP A 9 64.51 25.86 -37.04
N LYS A 10 64.28 25.40 -38.30
CA LYS A 10 63.09 24.63 -38.66
C LYS A 10 63.03 23.28 -37.93
N ASN A 11 64.16 22.63 -37.74
CA ASN A 11 64.20 21.31 -37.09
C ASN A 11 64.04 21.42 -35.57
N VAL A 12 64.60 22.46 -34.96
CA VAL A 12 64.39 22.81 -33.55
C VAL A 12 62.91 23.13 -33.30
N ASN A 13 62.29 23.99 -34.11
CA ASN A 13 60.85 24.31 -33.98
C ASN A 13 59.94 23.09 -34.18
N ARG A 14 60.28 22.18 -35.11
CA ARG A 14 59.55 20.93 -35.28
C ARG A 14 59.62 20.05 -34.02
N SER A 15 60.78 19.97 -33.40
CA SER A 15 61.01 19.17 -32.19
C SER A 15 60.26 19.74 -30.98
N ILE A 16 60.30 21.06 -30.80
CA ILE A 16 59.55 21.77 -29.75
C ILE A 16 58.05 21.58 -29.92
N ASN A 17 57.52 21.76 -31.13
CA ASN A 17 56.09 21.56 -31.40
C ASN A 17 55.63 20.12 -31.16
N LYS A 18 56.48 19.12 -31.44
CA LYS A 18 56.18 17.72 -31.14
C LYS A 18 56.09 17.48 -29.63
N MET A 19 57.01 18.07 -28.85
CA MET A 19 57.02 17.96 -27.38
C MET A 19 55.79 18.63 -26.75
N ILE A 20 55.39 19.81 -27.24
CA ILE A 20 54.18 20.51 -26.78
C ILE A 20 52.92 19.68 -27.04
N ARG A 21 52.80 19.01 -28.21
CA ARG A 21 51.65 18.14 -28.51
C ARG A 21 51.59 16.90 -27.62
N LEU A 22 52.73 16.29 -27.31
CA LEU A 22 52.78 15.11 -26.44
C LEU A 22 52.39 15.46 -25.00
N THR A 23 52.86 16.61 -24.50
CA THR A 23 52.53 17.11 -23.15
C THR A 23 51.07 17.54 -23.04
N SER A 24 50.51 18.23 -24.05
CA SER A 24 49.09 18.61 -24.05
C SER A 24 48.16 17.41 -24.15
N SER A 25 48.48 16.42 -25.00
CA SER A 25 47.73 15.16 -25.11
C SER A 25 47.72 14.37 -23.80
N GLY A 26 48.87 14.27 -23.13
CA GLY A 26 48.97 13.63 -21.81
C GLY A 26 48.17 14.35 -20.72
N SER A 27 48.09 15.69 -20.78
CA SER A 27 47.25 16.47 -19.88
C SER A 27 45.76 16.22 -20.09
N VAL A 28 45.30 16.17 -21.35
CA VAL A 28 43.90 15.91 -21.69
C VAL A 28 43.48 14.50 -21.25
N ALA A 29 44.32 13.49 -21.49
CA ALA A 29 44.07 12.13 -21.05
C ALA A 29 43.93 12.03 -19.52
N ARG A 30 44.79 12.73 -18.76
CA ARG A 30 44.70 12.80 -17.30
C ARG A 30 43.39 13.43 -16.84
N THR A 31 42.99 14.56 -17.43
CA THR A 31 41.73 15.24 -17.08
C THR A 31 40.52 14.35 -17.35
N ASN A 32 40.51 13.62 -18.47
CA ASN A 32 39.43 12.68 -18.79
C ASN A 32 39.32 11.55 -17.75
N LEU A 33 40.44 10.96 -17.34
CA LEU A 33 40.46 9.91 -16.31
C LEU A 33 39.96 10.42 -14.95
N ILE A 34 40.30 11.66 -14.58
CA ILE A 34 39.79 12.28 -13.34
C ILE A 34 38.27 12.43 -13.41
N ASN A 35 37.74 12.92 -14.54
CA ASN A 35 36.29 13.06 -14.73
C ASN A 35 35.57 11.71 -14.71
N GLU A 36 36.13 10.67 -15.33
CA GLU A 36 35.58 9.32 -15.27
C GLU A 36 35.58 8.75 -13.85
N LEU A 37 36.67 8.97 -13.11
CA LEU A 37 36.78 8.57 -11.71
C LEU A 37 35.73 9.25 -10.83
N ASP A 38 35.54 10.56 -11.00
CA ASP A 38 34.55 11.31 -10.21
C ASP A 38 33.11 10.93 -10.59
N SER A 39 32.84 10.66 -11.86
CA SER A 39 31.57 10.09 -12.33
C SER A 39 31.30 8.70 -11.71
N ALA A 40 32.32 7.83 -11.67
CA ALA A 40 32.21 6.52 -11.06
C ALA A 40 31.97 6.60 -9.54
N LYS A 41 32.63 7.53 -8.84
CA LYS A 41 32.37 7.79 -7.41
C LYS A 41 30.94 8.25 -7.17
N ALA A 42 30.43 9.19 -7.96
CA ALA A 42 29.05 9.67 -7.84
C ALA A 42 28.03 8.53 -8.02
N ARG A 43 28.25 7.66 -9.01
CA ARG A 43 27.41 6.46 -9.22
C ARG A 43 27.47 5.48 -8.05
N LEU A 44 28.64 5.29 -7.46
CA LEU A 44 28.78 4.42 -6.28
C LEU A 44 27.98 4.95 -5.09
N GLU A 45 28.04 6.26 -4.82
CA GLU A 45 27.28 6.89 -3.74
C GLU A 45 25.77 6.80 -3.95
N GLU A 46 25.31 6.95 -5.19
CA GLU A 46 23.90 6.73 -5.54
C GLU A 46 23.47 5.28 -5.25
N ILE A 47 24.28 4.30 -5.65
CA ILE A 47 24.01 2.88 -5.39
C ILE A 47 23.98 2.59 -3.89
N LEU A 48 24.91 3.15 -3.11
CA LEU A 48 24.93 2.97 -1.66
C LEU A 48 23.68 3.57 -1.00
N THR A 49 23.24 4.73 -1.46
CA THR A 49 22.02 5.39 -0.99
C THR A 49 20.78 4.56 -1.31
N LEU A 50 20.67 4.06 -2.55
CA LEU A 50 19.57 3.19 -2.96
C LEU A 50 19.56 1.87 -2.17
N LYS A 51 20.73 1.28 -1.94
CA LYS A 51 20.87 0.07 -1.12
C LYS A 51 20.33 0.30 0.30
N ALA A 52 20.68 1.43 0.93
CA ALA A 52 20.18 1.77 2.26
C ALA A 52 18.65 1.93 2.30
N LYS A 53 18.06 2.57 1.27
CA LYS A 53 16.60 2.70 1.12
C LYS A 53 15.93 1.33 1.00
N VAL A 54 16.42 0.48 0.10
CA VAL A 54 15.90 -0.88 -0.11
C VAL A 54 15.99 -1.72 1.17
N LEU A 55 17.09 -1.65 1.92
CA LEU A 55 17.23 -2.36 3.20
C LEU A 55 16.21 -1.89 4.24
N THR A 56 15.95 -0.58 4.28
CA THR A 56 14.96 0.01 5.17
C THR A 56 13.55 -0.46 4.81
N GLU A 57 13.19 -0.42 3.53
CA GLU A 57 11.88 -0.90 3.05
C GLU A 57 11.72 -2.40 3.26
N ASN A 58 12.75 -3.20 3.02
CA ASN A 58 12.72 -4.65 3.26
C ASN A 58 12.43 -4.97 4.74
N THR A 59 13.05 -4.22 5.65
CA THR A 59 12.79 -4.36 7.09
C THR A 59 11.34 -3.99 7.44
N LYS A 60 10.81 -2.90 6.88
CA LYS A 60 9.40 -2.51 7.09
C LYS A 60 8.43 -3.58 6.60
N ILE A 61 8.68 -4.16 5.43
CA ILE A 61 7.85 -5.22 4.86
C ILE A 61 7.89 -6.47 5.75
N LYS A 62 9.07 -6.86 6.24
CA LYS A 62 9.19 -8.00 7.19
C LYS A 62 8.34 -7.78 8.44
N LEU A 63 8.43 -6.60 9.05
CA LEU A 63 7.62 -6.27 10.22
C LEU A 63 6.12 -6.29 9.92
N ALA A 64 5.70 -5.75 8.77
CA ALA A 64 4.30 -5.79 8.35
C ALA A 64 3.79 -7.23 8.11
N ILE A 65 4.63 -8.11 7.57
CA ILE A 65 4.30 -9.54 7.40
C ILE A 65 4.15 -10.22 8.76
N GLU A 66 5.03 -9.94 9.71
CA GLU A 66 4.95 -10.48 11.06
C GLU A 66 3.68 -10.00 11.79
N ASP A 67 3.31 -8.73 11.67
CA ASP A 67 2.06 -8.17 12.21
C ASP A 67 0.83 -8.91 11.66
N VAL A 68 0.76 -9.09 10.34
CA VAL A 68 -0.36 -9.81 9.70
C VAL A 68 -0.44 -11.25 10.20
N LYS A 69 0.69 -11.95 10.34
CA LYS A 69 0.71 -13.32 10.88
C LYS A 69 0.25 -13.36 12.34
N CYS A 70 0.63 -12.40 13.16
CA CYS A 70 0.17 -12.30 14.54
C CYS A 70 -1.35 -12.11 14.61
N ARG A 71 -1.89 -11.19 13.81
CA ARG A 71 -3.34 -10.97 13.70
C ARG A 71 -4.09 -12.17 13.15
N GLU A 72 -3.52 -12.86 12.16
CA GLU A 72 -4.09 -14.11 11.65
C GLU A 72 -4.25 -15.12 12.79
N ASN A 73 -3.28 -15.19 13.72
CA ASN A 73 -3.35 -16.07 14.88
C ASN A 73 -4.46 -15.73 15.88
N GLU A 74 -4.99 -14.51 15.88
CA GLU A 74 -6.12 -14.10 16.74
C GLU A 74 -7.47 -14.67 16.26
N PHE A 75 -7.57 -15.10 15.00
CA PHE A 75 -8.80 -15.74 14.52
C PHE A 75 -9.02 -17.11 15.16
N LYS A 76 -10.30 -17.42 15.38
CA LYS A 76 -10.72 -18.74 15.87
C LYS A 76 -10.27 -19.84 14.90
N PRO A 77 -9.86 -21.03 15.39
CA PRO A 77 -9.40 -22.13 14.54
C PRO A 77 -10.39 -22.53 13.45
N GLU A 78 -11.69 -22.46 13.73
CA GLU A 78 -12.77 -22.79 12.80
C GLU A 78 -12.77 -21.84 11.60
N LEU A 79 -12.50 -20.55 11.84
CA LEU A 79 -12.40 -19.53 10.78
C LEU A 79 -11.12 -19.67 9.95
N LYS A 80 -10.03 -20.15 10.55
CA LYS A 80 -8.78 -20.45 9.83
C LYS A 80 -8.89 -21.71 8.98
N ALA A 81 -9.68 -22.69 9.43
CA ALA A 81 -9.91 -23.93 8.73
C ALA A 81 -10.96 -23.78 7.62
N ALA A 82 -11.91 -22.85 7.77
CA ALA A 82 -12.90 -22.54 6.75
C ALA A 82 -12.23 -21.86 5.54
N GLY A 83 -12.55 -22.34 4.34
CA GLY A 83 -12.17 -21.66 3.10
C GLY A 83 -12.89 -20.31 2.98
N LEU A 84 -12.25 -19.32 2.34
CA LEU A 84 -12.83 -18.00 2.13
C LEU A 84 -14.20 -18.05 1.45
N THR A 85 -14.40 -18.96 0.50
CA THR A 85 -15.70 -19.16 -0.18
C THR A 85 -16.78 -19.67 0.77
N ALA A 86 -16.45 -20.63 1.64
CA ALA A 86 -17.40 -21.14 2.63
C ALA A 86 -17.79 -20.05 3.65
N LEU A 87 -16.83 -19.22 4.06
CA LEU A 87 -17.11 -18.11 4.96
C LEU A 87 -18.00 -17.04 4.31
N GLU A 88 -17.79 -16.73 3.04
CA GLU A 88 -18.65 -15.82 2.28
C GLU A 88 -20.08 -16.36 2.12
N GLU A 89 -20.23 -17.67 1.93
CA GLU A 89 -21.54 -18.34 1.85
C GLU A 89 -22.30 -18.25 3.18
N GLU A 90 -21.65 -18.59 4.28
CA GLU A 90 -22.20 -18.49 5.64
C GLU A 90 -22.59 -17.03 5.98
N TYR A 91 -21.75 -16.07 5.62
CA TYR A 91 -22.06 -14.65 5.83
C TYR A 91 -23.31 -14.21 5.05
N LYS A 92 -23.47 -14.67 3.80
CA LYS A 92 -24.67 -14.39 3.00
C LYS A 92 -25.90 -15.07 3.61
N ALA A 93 -25.78 -16.30 4.09
CA ALA A 93 -26.87 -16.99 4.78
C ALA A 93 -27.33 -16.21 6.03
N LEU A 94 -26.39 -15.76 6.87
CA LEU A 94 -26.70 -14.93 8.04
C LEU A 94 -27.37 -13.59 7.69
N LEU A 95 -27.00 -12.97 6.57
CA LEU A 95 -27.68 -11.75 6.10
C LEU A 95 -29.13 -12.00 5.71
N LEU A 96 -29.41 -13.16 5.09
CA LEU A 96 -30.77 -13.57 4.73
C LEU A 96 -31.59 -13.90 5.98
N ASP A 97 -31.01 -14.65 6.93
CA ASP A 97 -31.67 -14.98 8.19
C ASP A 97 -32.03 -13.70 8.96
N LYS A 98 -31.10 -12.76 9.07
CA LYS A 98 -31.35 -11.46 9.71
C LYS A 98 -32.49 -10.68 9.04
N ALA A 99 -32.57 -10.70 7.71
CA ALA A 99 -33.66 -10.06 6.99
C ALA A 99 -35.00 -10.74 7.31
N GLY A 100 -35.04 -12.07 7.27
CA GLY A 100 -36.24 -12.85 7.62
C GLY A 100 -36.69 -12.63 9.07
N GLU A 101 -35.77 -12.61 10.02
CA GLU A 101 -36.07 -12.31 11.43
C GLU A 101 -36.62 -10.89 11.61
N THR A 102 -36.09 -9.92 10.86
CA THR A 102 -36.57 -8.53 10.90
C THR A 102 -37.99 -8.43 10.34
N GLU A 103 -38.29 -9.11 9.24
CA GLU A 103 -39.64 -9.17 8.66
C GLU A 103 -40.64 -9.85 9.60
N TYR A 104 -40.22 -10.94 10.24
CA TYR A 104 -41.05 -11.64 11.22
C TYR A 104 -41.34 -10.75 12.43
N LEU A 105 -40.34 -10.06 12.96
CA LEU A 105 -40.51 -9.11 14.07
C LEU A 105 -41.50 -8.00 13.69
N GLN A 106 -41.36 -7.40 12.51
CA GLN A 106 -42.27 -6.38 12.02
C GLN A 106 -43.72 -6.90 11.90
N SER A 107 -43.89 -8.15 11.46
CA SER A 107 -45.19 -8.81 11.40
C SER A 107 -45.82 -8.97 12.78
N LEU A 108 -45.02 -9.37 13.79
CA LEU A 108 -45.49 -9.47 15.17
C LEU A 108 -45.90 -8.11 15.74
N GLU A 109 -45.12 -7.07 15.52
CA GLU A 109 -45.46 -5.70 15.93
C GLU A 109 -46.78 -5.25 15.31
N ASN A 110 -46.98 -5.50 14.01
CA ASN A 110 -48.23 -5.19 13.32
C ASN A 110 -49.43 -5.97 13.89
N GLN A 111 -49.24 -7.22 14.30
CA GLN A 111 -50.29 -8.01 14.94
C GLN A 111 -50.62 -7.47 16.33
N VAL A 112 -49.61 -7.07 17.10
CA VAL A 112 -49.80 -6.44 18.42
C VAL A 112 -50.59 -5.13 18.28
N GLU A 113 -50.29 -4.30 17.28
CA GLU A 113 -51.07 -3.08 17.03
C GLU A 113 -52.53 -3.37 16.70
N LYS A 114 -52.81 -4.37 15.85
CA LYS A 114 -54.20 -4.80 15.58
C LYS A 114 -54.93 -5.27 16.82
N LEU A 115 -54.26 -5.97 17.74
CA LEU A 115 -54.86 -6.41 18.99
C LEU A 115 -55.20 -5.23 19.91
N LYS A 116 -54.35 -4.19 19.96
CA LYS A 116 -54.63 -2.97 20.73
C LYS A 116 -55.87 -2.21 20.24
N GLU A 117 -56.26 -2.37 18.98
CA GLU A 117 -57.46 -1.74 18.43
C GLU A 117 -58.77 -2.43 18.86
N ILE A 118 -58.70 -3.68 19.33
CA ILE A 118 -59.87 -4.45 19.74
C ILE A 118 -60.47 -3.85 21.02
N ARG A 119 -61.73 -3.41 20.92
CA ARG A 119 -62.56 -2.97 22.05
C ARG A 119 -63.83 -3.80 22.08
N HIS A 120 -64.19 -4.29 23.25
CA HIS A 120 -65.38 -5.11 23.44
C HIS A 120 -66.28 -4.54 24.54
N VAL A 121 -67.57 -4.39 24.25
CA VAL A 121 -68.55 -3.95 25.23
C VAL A 121 -69.15 -5.18 25.90
N VAL A 122 -68.92 -5.32 27.20
CA VAL A 122 -69.48 -6.39 28.03
C VAL A 122 -70.66 -5.84 28.81
N LYS A 123 -71.82 -6.49 28.70
CA LYS A 123 -73.00 -6.16 29.52
C LYS A 123 -73.03 -6.98 30.79
N CYS A 124 -73.13 -6.31 31.92
CA CYS A 124 -73.40 -6.90 33.23
C CYS A 124 -74.85 -7.40 33.30
N ALA A 125 -75.09 -8.46 34.08
CA ALA A 125 -76.45 -8.89 34.42
C ALA A 125 -77.29 -7.80 35.13
N CYS A 126 -76.60 -6.81 35.72
CA CYS A 126 -77.17 -5.61 36.31
C CYS A 126 -77.58 -4.52 35.30
N GLY A 127 -77.31 -4.71 34.01
CA GLY A 127 -77.64 -3.77 32.93
C GLY A 127 -76.55 -2.74 32.59
N GLU A 128 -75.49 -2.64 33.39
CA GLU A 128 -74.34 -1.77 33.10
C GLU A 128 -73.48 -2.30 31.95
N GLU A 129 -72.89 -1.41 31.16
CA GLU A 129 -72.01 -1.74 30.04
C GLU A 129 -70.57 -1.30 30.32
N TYR A 130 -69.61 -2.20 30.08
CA TYR A 130 -68.19 -1.97 30.32
C TYR A 130 -67.43 -2.09 29.01
N ASN A 131 -66.65 -1.07 28.66
CA ASN A 131 -65.72 -1.13 27.53
C ASN A 131 -64.41 -1.76 28.01
N VAL A 132 -64.15 -2.99 27.56
CA VAL A 132 -62.90 -3.70 27.81
C VAL A 132 -61.95 -3.45 26.64
N ALA A 133 -60.74 -2.99 26.97
CA ALA A 133 -59.65 -2.78 26.03
C ALA A 133 -58.36 -3.36 26.63
N LEU A 134 -57.42 -3.76 25.78
CA LEU A 134 -56.07 -4.13 26.21
C LEU A 134 -55.34 -2.85 26.66
N ASN A 135 -54.75 -2.87 27.86
CA ASN A 135 -53.98 -1.74 28.38
C ASN A 135 -52.78 -1.43 27.48
N LYS A 136 -52.48 -0.13 27.34
CA LYS A 136 -51.32 0.39 26.59
C LYS A 136 -50.00 0.06 27.27
#